data_AF-A0A4Q3RJ31-F1
#
_entry.id   AF-A0A4Q3RJ31-F1
#
_cell.length_a   1.000
_cell.length_b   1.000
_cell.length_c   1.000
_cell.angle_alpha   90.00
_cell.angle_beta   90.00
_cell.angle_gamma   90.00
#
_symmetry.space_group_name_H-M   'P 1'
#
loop_
_entity.id
_entity.type
_entity.pdbx_description
1 polymer ?
#
loop_
_entity_poly.entity_id
_entity_poly.type
_entity_poly.pdbx_seq_one_letter_code
_entity_poly.pdbx_strand_id
1 'polypeptide(L)' 'MGELRPNHFHGGIDIKTDGKIGLPVQAAADGYISRVKQSSFGYGNLIYVTHPNGYITTYAHLEEFGEPLATHILKEQYKR' A
#
# COMPACT_ATOMS: atom_id res chain seq x y z
N MET A 1 -10.14 8.93 -10.96
CA MET A 1 -9.67 10.20 -10.37
C MET A 1 -8.16 10.19 -10.40
N GLY A 2 -7.55 11.32 -10.74
CA GLY A 2 -6.11 11.51 -10.73
C GLY A 2 -5.77 12.93 -11.16
N GLU A 3 -4.57 13.38 -10.85
CA GLU A 3 -4.10 14.74 -11.09
C GLU A 3 -2.87 14.70 -12.00
N LEU A 4 -2.80 15.59 -13.00
CA LEU A 4 -1.56 15.81 -13.75
C LEU A 4 -0.59 16.64 -12.89
N ARG A 5 0.53 16.05 -12.51
CA ARG A 5 1.66 16.75 -11.90
C ARG A 5 2.68 17.11 -12.99
N PRO A 6 3.56 18.11 -12.78
CA PRO A 6 4.49 18.57 -13.82
C PRO A 6 5.32 17.46 -14.48
N ASN A 7 5.62 16.39 -13.74
CA ASN A 7 6.52 15.34 -14.19
C ASN A 7 5.81 14.00 -14.50
N HIS A 8 4.52 13.83 -14.16
CA HIS A 8 3.77 12.58 -14.38
C HIS A 8 2.28 12.71 -14.02
N PHE A 9 1.46 11.75 -14.46
CA PHE A 9 0.10 11.58 -13.98
C PHE A 9 0.07 10.88 -12.62
N HIS A 10 -0.59 11.49 -11.64
CA HIS A 10 -0.78 10.94 -10.31
C HIS A 10 -2.15 10.28 -10.19
N GLY A 11 -2.17 8.95 -10.22
CA GLY A 11 -3.40 8.14 -10.20
C GLY A 11 -4.00 7.89 -8.81
N GLY A 12 -3.53 8.59 -7.77
CA GLY A 12 -3.95 8.41 -6.38
C GLY A 12 -4.26 9.73 -5.67
N ILE A 13 -4.61 9.62 -4.39
CA ILE A 13 -4.80 10.75 -3.48
C ILE A 13 -3.77 10.61 -2.36
N ASP A 14 -2.98 11.65 -2.14
CA ASP A 14 -2.02 11.70 -1.04
C ASP A 14 -2.66 12.38 0.18
N ILE A 15 -2.65 11.71 1.33
CA ILE A 15 -3.18 12.23 2.59
C ILE A 15 -2.00 12.67 3.46
N LYS A 16 -2.02 13.92 3.93
CA LYS A 16 -0.97 14.47 4.79
C LYS A 16 -0.97 13.78 6.15
N THR A 17 0.22 13.51 6.68
CA THR A 17 0.42 12.92 8.01
C THR A 17 0.87 13.94 9.06
N ASP A 18 0.89 15.22 8.72
CA ASP A 18 1.40 16.32 9.55
C ASP A 18 2.80 16.05 10.15
N GLY A 19 3.67 15.45 9.34
CA GLY A 19 5.06 15.16 9.71
C GLY A 19 5.23 13.93 10.60
N LYS A 20 4.19 13.12 10.80
CA LYS A 20 4.26 11.86 11.57
C LYS A 20 4.43 10.65 10.65
N ILE A 21 5.13 9.64 11.16
CA ILE A 21 5.26 8.31 10.55
C ILE A 21 4.55 7.27 11.44
N GLY A 22 4.24 6.10 10.86
CA GLY A 22 3.62 5.00 11.61
C GLY A 22 2.15 5.22 12.01
N LEU A 23 1.45 6.15 11.34
CA LEU A 23 0.02 6.30 11.55
C LEU A 23 -0.73 5.05 11.06
N PRO A 24 -1.76 4.58 11.78
CA PRO A 24 -2.51 3.40 11.36
C PRO A 24 -3.26 3.69 10.06
N VAL A 25 -3.07 2.82 9.08
CA VAL A 25 -3.79 2.85 7.80
C VAL A 25 -4.83 1.74 7.81
N GLN A 26 -6.09 2.11 7.63
CA GLN A 26 -7.20 1.15 7.57
C GLN A 26 -7.64 0.91 6.13
N ALA A 27 -8.12 -0.32 5.88
CA ALA A 27 -8.77 -0.63 4.62
C ALA A 27 -10.03 0.22 4.45
N ALA A 28 -10.29 0.66 3.23
CA ALA A 28 -11.43 1.51 2.90
C ALA A 28 -12.74 0.72 2.85
N ALA A 29 -12.65 -0.60 2.68
CA ALA A 29 -13.75 -1.55 2.66
C ALA A 29 -13.25 -2.98 2.86
N ASP A 30 -14.17 -3.90 3.13
CA ASP A 30 -13.88 -5.33 3.24
C ASP A 30 -13.29 -5.91 1.95
N GLY A 31 -12.37 -6.84 2.08
CA GLY A 31 -11.70 -7.48 0.96
C GLY A 31 -10.57 -8.40 1.41
N TYR A 32 -9.69 -8.74 0.47
CA TYR A 32 -8.50 -9.53 0.75
C TYR A 32 -7.26 -8.92 0.11
N ILE A 33 -6.11 -9.17 0.72
CA ILE A 33 -4.82 -8.75 0.17
C ILE A 33 -4.50 -9.62 -1.04
N SER A 34 -4.69 -9.04 -2.21
CA SER A 34 -4.50 -9.70 -3.50
C SER A 34 -3.06 -9.66 -4.00
N ARG A 35 -2.30 -8.65 -3.53
CA ARG A 35 -0.89 -8.47 -3.89
C ARG A 35 -0.18 -7.61 -2.86
N VAL A 36 1.09 -7.90 -2.64
CA VAL A 36 2.01 -7.03 -1.91
C VAL A 36 3.25 -6.75 -2.76
N LYS A 37 3.78 -5.54 -2.65
CA LYS A 37 5.04 -5.14 -3.24
C LYS A 37 5.89 -4.43 -2.17
N GLN A 38 7.17 -4.77 -2.14
CA GLN A 38 8.19 -4.04 -1.39
C GLN A 38 9.30 -3.63 -2.37
N SER A 39 9.71 -2.37 -2.31
CA SER A 39 10.67 -1.77 -3.23
C SER A 39 11.37 -0.59 -2.55
N SER A 40 12.66 -0.41 -2.82
CA SER A 40 13.40 0.80 -2.39
C SER A 40 13.10 2.05 -3.24
N PHE A 41 12.31 1.88 -4.31
CA PHE A 41 11.91 2.96 -5.23
C PHE A 41 10.40 2.97 -5.46
N GLY A 42 9.87 4.12 -5.92
CA GLY A 42 8.46 4.27 -6.24
C GLY A 42 7.58 4.23 -4.99
N TYR A 43 6.59 3.34 -4.98
CA TYR A 43 5.59 3.25 -3.90
C TYR A 43 6.11 2.72 -2.55
N GLY A 44 7.34 2.21 -2.46
CA GLY A 44 7.83 1.63 -1.21
C GLY A 44 7.13 0.31 -0.86
N ASN A 45 6.67 0.20 0.39
CA ASN A 45 5.76 -0.84 0.84
C ASN A 45 4.34 -0.53 0.35
N LEU A 46 3.75 -1.47 -0.39
CA LEU A 46 2.47 -1.30 -1.05
C LEU A 46 1.60 -2.54 -0.89
N ILE A 47 0.36 -2.33 -0.45
CA ILE A 47 -0.69 -3.36 -0.36
C ILE A 47 -1.77 -3.08 -1.42
N TYR A 48 -2.21 -4.14 -2.11
CA TYR A 48 -3.40 -4.13 -2.96
C TYR A 48 -4.52 -4.95 -2.31
N VAL A 49 -5.65 -4.31 -2.03
CA VAL A 49 -6.84 -4.98 -1.50
C VAL A 49 -7.87 -5.10 -2.61
N THR A 50 -8.27 -6.33 -2.93
CA THR A 50 -9.38 -6.60 -3.87
C THR A 50 -10.67 -6.71 -3.07
N HIS A 51 -11.70 -5.99 -3.51
CA HIS A 51 -13.00 -5.93 -2.87
C HIS A 51 -14.05 -6.77 -3.61
N PRO A 52 -15.11 -7.27 -2.94
CA PRO A 52 -16.15 -8.09 -3.56
C PRO A 52 -16.88 -7.43 -4.73
N ASN A 53 -16.88 -6.09 -4.78
CA ASN A 53 -17.52 -5.30 -5.83
C ASN A 53 -16.63 -5.12 -7.08
N GLY A 54 -15.48 -5.79 -7.16
CA GLY A 54 -14.57 -5.75 -8.30
C GLY A 54 -13.59 -4.57 -8.32
N TYR A 55 -13.65 -3.68 -7.33
CA TYR A 55 -12.67 -2.61 -7.18
C TYR A 55 -11.42 -3.09 -6.43
N ILE A 56 -10.30 -2.41 -6.70
CA ILE A 56 -9.04 -2.60 -5.99
C ILE A 56 -8.65 -1.27 -5.36
N THR A 57 -8.33 -1.28 -4.07
CA THR A 57 -7.69 -0.17 -3.39
C THR A 57 -6.21 -0.45 -3.17
N THR A 58 -5.42 0.62 -3.12
CA THR A 58 -3.96 0.56 -2.97
C THR A 58 -3.50 1.45 -1.84
N TYR A 59 -2.62 0.92 -1.00
CA TYR A 59 -2.04 1.63 0.15
C TYR A 59 -0.54 1.66 0.00
N ALA A 60 -0.01 2.80 -0.43
CA ALA A 60 1.41 2.99 -0.72
C ALA A 60 2.12 3.75 0.42
N HIS A 61 3.46 3.76 0.35
CA HIS A 61 4.33 4.50 1.26
C HIS A 61 4.15 4.12 2.74
N LEU A 62 3.78 2.86 2.98
CA LEU A 62 3.65 2.34 4.35
C LEU A 62 5.04 2.23 4.97
N GLU A 63 5.16 2.60 6.24
CA GLU A 63 6.40 2.42 7.00
C GLU A 63 6.70 0.92 7.16
N GLU A 64 5.70 0.17 7.60
CA GLU A 64 5.78 -1.28 7.81
C GLU A 64 4.45 -1.97 7.45
N PHE A 65 4.52 -3.30 7.32
CA PHE A 65 3.33 -4.14 7.21
C PHE A 65 2.86 -4.54 8.61
N GLY A 66 1.55 -4.59 8.85
CA GLY A 66 1.00 -5.13 10.08
C GLY A 66 1.06 -6.66 10.13
N GLU A 67 0.97 -7.25 11.33
CA GLU A 67 0.80 -8.70 11.47
C GLU A 67 -0.62 -9.16 11.09
N PRO A 68 -0.81 -10.36 10.52
CA PRO A 68 0.18 -11.42 10.28
C PRO A 68 1.00 -11.27 8.98
N LEU A 69 0.80 -10.17 8.23
CA LEU A 69 1.36 -10.01 6.89
C LEU A 69 2.88 -9.81 6.92
N ALA A 70 3.40 -9.04 7.87
CA ALA A 70 4.84 -8.83 8.02
C ALA A 70 5.59 -10.14 8.16
N THR A 71 5.14 -11.01 9.08
CA THR A 71 5.72 -12.35 9.26
C THR A 71 5.65 -13.18 7.98
N HIS A 72 4.55 -13.11 7.23
CA HIS A 72 4.42 -13.83 5.96
C HIS A 72 5.44 -13.35 4.93
N ILE A 73 5.58 -12.03 4.74
CA ILE A 73 6.51 -11.43 3.78
C ILE A 73 7.96 -11.79 4.14
N LEU A 74 8.33 -11.68 5.41
CA LEU A 74 9.67 -12.02 5.87
C LEU A 74 10.01 -13.47 5.53
N LYS A 75 9.08 -14.41 5.79
CA LYS A 75 9.25 -15.83 5.44
C LYS A 75 9.43 -16.02 3.93
N GLU A 76 8.67 -15.32 3.09
CA GLU A 76 8.81 -15.42 1.63
C GLU A 76 10.14 -14.83 1.12
N GLN A 77 10.70 -13.81 1.78
CA GLN A 77 12.00 -13.25 1.43
C GLN A 77 13.15 -14.22 1.67
N TYR A 78 13.16 -14.91 2.80
CA TYR A 78 14.20 -15.88 3.14
C TYR A 78 14.12 -17.18 2.34
N LYS A 79 13.04 -17.42 1.58
CA LYS A 79 12.93 -18.56 0.67
C LYS A 79 13.63 -18.33 -0.67
N ARG A 80 14.01 -17.09 -0.98
CA ARG A 80 14.70 -16.71 -2.22
C ARG A 80 16.21 -16.66 -1.99
#